data_AF-A0A969MHD5-F1
#
_entry.id   AF-A0A969MHD5-F1
#
_cell.length_a   1.000
_cell.length_b   1.000
_cell.length_c   1.000
_cell.angle_alpha   90.00
_cell.angle_beta   90.00
_cell.angle_gamma   90.00
#
_symmetry.space_group_name_H-M   'P 1'
#
loop_
_entity.id
_entity.type
_entity.pdbx_description
1 polymer ?
#
loop_
_entity_poly.entity_id
_entity_poly.type
_entity_poly.pdbx_seq_one_letter_code
_entity_poly.pdbx_strand_id
1 'polypeptide(L)'
;MSIEKKIDKASSSEPSYLFRADDNYKIGNPVGFKLDSEEAIAADIQNPWVHVLDKESVQTSRYISFSTAITIQGGGGSLKFTKNNKIFKVPWKALQQLKTEGKIRIYTPEDVAEIINQHPKKKVRRKANDVKAAMEKNGEIIIEGQIPGNVIIWAN
;
A
#
# COMPACT_ATOMS: atom_id res chain seq x y z
N MET A 1 34.22 4.05 -25.81
CA MET A 1 33.32 4.14 -24.64
C MET A 1 31.90 4.28 -25.17
N SER A 2 31.14 3.18 -25.20
CA SER A 2 29.77 3.18 -25.73
C SER A 2 28.75 3.22 -24.59
N ILE A 3 27.69 4.00 -24.85
CA ILE A 3 26.68 4.53 -23.93
C ILE A 3 25.71 3.43 -23.41
N GLU A 4 25.89 2.19 -23.83
CA GLU A 4 24.96 1.07 -23.58
C GLU A 4 25.21 0.30 -22.27
N LYS A 5 26.26 0.63 -21.50
CA LYS A 5 26.54 -0.02 -20.19
C LYS A 5 26.21 0.85 -18.97
N LYS A 6 25.30 1.83 -19.09
CA LYS A 6 24.87 2.71 -17.99
C LYS A 6 23.38 2.63 -17.63
N ILE A 7 22.65 1.63 -18.12
CA ILE A 7 21.22 1.44 -17.81
C ILE A 7 21.02 0.14 -17.02
N ASP A 8 21.84 -0.08 -16.00
CA ASP A 8 21.67 -1.21 -15.07
C ASP A 8 22.07 -0.77 -13.65
N LYS A 9 21.21 0.09 -13.04
CA LYS A 9 21.00 0.24 -11.58
C LYS A 9 20.06 1.41 -11.27
N ALA A 10 18.82 1.31 -11.73
CA ALA A 10 17.69 2.00 -11.11
C ALA A 10 16.49 1.06 -10.90
N SER A 11 16.70 -0.26 -10.98
CA SER A 11 15.72 -1.21 -10.47
C SER A 11 15.87 -1.21 -8.95
N SER A 12 14.96 -0.55 -8.24
CA SER A 12 14.78 -0.86 -6.82
C SER A 12 14.60 -2.37 -6.72
N SER A 13 15.38 -3.02 -5.85
CA SER A 13 15.15 -4.43 -5.55
C SER A 13 13.74 -4.54 -4.98
N GLU A 14 12.90 -5.38 -5.58
CA GLU A 14 11.57 -5.66 -5.01
C GLU A 14 11.69 -6.02 -3.52
N PRO A 15 10.78 -5.53 -2.66
CA PRO A 15 10.86 -5.81 -1.24
C PRO A 15 10.63 -7.31 -1.01
N SER A 16 11.31 -7.91 -0.02
CA SER A 16 11.00 -9.29 0.38
C SER A 16 9.65 -9.39 1.09
N TYR A 17 9.27 -8.33 1.82
CA TYR A 17 8.06 -8.26 2.62
C TYR A 17 7.45 -6.85 2.55
N LEU A 18 6.14 -6.78 2.71
CA LEU A 18 5.45 -5.55 3.09
C LEU A 18 4.99 -5.63 4.54
N PHE A 19 5.05 -4.51 5.26
CA PHE A 19 4.80 -4.40 6.69
C PHE A 19 3.55 -3.56 6.97
N ARG A 20 2.79 -3.92 7.99
CA ARG A 20 1.63 -3.15 8.41
C ARG A 20 1.55 -3.13 9.94
N ALA A 21 1.42 -1.94 10.47
CA ALA A 21 1.08 -1.71 11.86
C ALA A 21 -0.44 -1.80 12.03
N ASP A 22 -0.88 -2.62 12.98
CA ASP A 22 -2.29 -2.76 13.33
C ASP A 22 -2.41 -3.32 14.75
N ASP A 23 -2.73 -2.44 15.69
CA ASP A 23 -2.77 -2.77 17.12
C ASP A 23 -3.88 -3.76 17.49
N ASN A 24 -4.89 -3.87 16.65
CA ASN A 24 -6.08 -4.69 16.86
C ASN A 24 -6.06 -5.97 16.01
N TYR A 25 -5.08 -6.12 15.11
CA TYR A 25 -4.97 -7.31 14.29
C TYR A 25 -4.73 -8.57 15.13
N LYS A 26 -5.39 -9.65 14.71
CA LYS A 26 -5.24 -10.99 15.28
C LYS A 26 -4.72 -11.92 14.19
N ILE A 27 -3.63 -12.63 14.47
CA ILE A 27 -3.01 -13.56 13.52
C ILE A 27 -4.03 -14.60 13.03
N GLY A 28 -3.99 -14.91 11.74
CA GLY A 28 -4.95 -15.81 11.09
C GLY A 28 -6.21 -15.10 10.56
N ASN A 29 -6.51 -13.87 11.00
CA ASN A 29 -7.60 -13.11 10.41
C ASN A 29 -7.21 -12.58 9.02
N PRO A 30 -8.15 -12.52 8.06
CA PRO A 30 -7.90 -11.81 6.81
C PRO A 30 -7.79 -10.30 7.04
N VAL A 31 -7.13 -9.61 6.12
CA VAL A 31 -7.00 -8.15 6.13
C VAL A 31 -7.59 -7.58 4.85
N GLY A 32 -8.50 -6.61 5.00
CA GLY A 32 -9.19 -5.97 3.88
C GLY A 32 -10.50 -6.63 3.46
N PHE A 33 -11.18 -5.97 2.54
CA PHE A 33 -12.39 -6.48 1.89
C PHE A 33 -12.02 -7.30 0.67
N LYS A 34 -12.82 -8.33 0.37
CA LYS A 34 -12.64 -9.10 -0.86
C LYS A 34 -12.77 -8.16 -2.05
N LEU A 35 -11.94 -8.35 -3.08
CA LEU A 35 -11.93 -7.47 -4.25
C LEU A 35 -13.34 -7.44 -4.88
N ASP A 36 -13.82 -6.22 -5.15
CA ASP A 36 -15.13 -5.94 -5.75
C ASP A 36 -16.34 -6.55 -4.98
N SER A 37 -16.18 -6.86 -3.69
CA SER A 37 -17.28 -7.25 -2.79
C SER A 37 -18.21 -6.07 -2.46
N GLU A 38 -19.40 -6.39 -1.94
CA GLU A 38 -20.36 -5.39 -1.49
C GLU A 38 -19.75 -4.47 -0.42
N GLU A 39 -18.96 -5.03 0.51
CA GLU A 39 -18.27 -4.27 1.54
C GLU A 39 -17.20 -3.34 0.95
N ALA A 40 -16.47 -3.78 -0.08
CA ALA A 40 -15.50 -2.94 -0.78
C ALA A 40 -16.17 -1.77 -1.51
N ILE A 41 -17.35 -2.01 -2.11
CA ILE A 41 -18.12 -1.00 -2.83
C ILE A 41 -18.82 -0.04 -1.86
N ALA A 42 -19.25 -0.52 -0.70
CA ALA A 42 -19.92 0.25 0.34
C ALA A 42 -18.95 1.03 1.25
N ALA A 43 -17.64 0.80 1.15
CA ALA A 43 -16.65 1.51 1.97
C ALA A 43 -16.71 3.03 1.75
N ASP A 44 -16.48 3.81 2.80
CA ASP A 44 -16.57 5.29 2.74
C ASP A 44 -15.56 5.87 1.73
N ILE A 45 -14.36 5.29 1.69
CA ILE A 45 -13.27 5.72 0.83
C ILE A 45 -13.14 4.78 -0.38
N GLN A 46 -13.54 5.30 -1.53
CA GLN A 46 -13.46 4.63 -2.82
C GLN A 46 -12.24 5.04 -3.66
N ASN A 47 -11.61 6.18 -3.35
CA ASN A 47 -10.54 6.76 -4.17
C ASN A 47 -9.17 6.69 -3.48
N PRO A 48 -8.08 6.35 -4.20
CA PRO A 48 -6.78 6.12 -3.59
C PRO A 48 -6.15 7.40 -3.02
N TRP A 49 -6.35 8.57 -3.64
CA TRP A 49 -5.82 9.83 -3.10
C TRP A 49 -6.51 10.27 -1.81
N VAL A 50 -7.80 9.95 -1.64
CA VAL A 50 -8.52 10.21 -0.39
C VAL A 50 -7.99 9.30 0.71
N HIS A 51 -7.77 8.03 0.39
CA HIS A 51 -7.18 7.07 1.32
C HIS A 51 -5.80 7.51 1.86
N VAL A 52 -4.96 8.07 0.99
CA VAL A 52 -3.59 8.47 1.35
C VAL A 52 -3.55 9.80 2.12
N LEU A 53 -4.26 10.84 1.64
CA LEU A 53 -4.10 12.20 2.18
C LEU A 53 -5.20 12.63 3.15
N ASP A 54 -6.43 12.16 2.94
CA ASP A 54 -7.63 12.75 3.52
C ASP A 54 -8.39 11.76 4.43
N LYS A 55 -7.85 10.55 4.67
CA LYS A 55 -8.51 9.51 5.44
C LYS A 55 -8.59 9.86 6.92
N GLU A 56 -9.80 9.80 7.45
CA GLU A 56 -10.05 9.90 8.89
C GLU A 56 -10.14 8.50 9.54
N SER A 57 -9.86 8.42 10.85
CA SER A 57 -9.79 7.15 11.58
C SER A 57 -11.11 6.38 11.64
N VAL A 58 -12.23 7.08 11.53
CA VAL A 58 -13.59 6.50 11.57
C VAL A 58 -14.04 5.95 10.21
N GLN A 59 -13.33 6.27 9.13
CA GLN A 59 -13.72 5.91 7.77
C GLN A 59 -13.16 4.54 7.36
N THR A 60 -14.03 3.74 6.75
CA THR A 60 -13.66 2.51 6.07
C THR A 60 -13.04 2.84 4.70
N SER A 61 -12.14 1.98 4.23
CA SER A 61 -11.51 2.13 2.93
C SER A 61 -11.40 0.79 2.25
N ARG A 62 -11.64 0.77 0.93
CA ARG A 62 -11.36 -0.40 0.11
C ARG A 62 -9.86 -0.69 -0.04
N TYR A 63 -9.02 0.28 0.33
CA TYR A 63 -7.56 0.17 0.29
C TYR A 63 -6.98 -0.09 1.67
N ILE A 64 -5.86 -0.82 1.68
CA ILE A 64 -5.11 -1.18 2.87
C ILE A 64 -3.68 -0.70 2.68
N SER A 65 -3.21 0.12 3.61
CA SER A 65 -1.84 0.61 3.61
C SER A 65 -0.87 -0.44 4.17
N PHE A 66 0.21 -0.65 3.43
CA PHE A 66 1.41 -1.34 3.86
C PHE A 66 2.63 -0.44 3.64
N SER A 67 3.72 -0.71 4.33
CA SER A 67 5.02 -0.07 4.12
C SER A 67 6.05 -1.07 3.64
N THR A 68 7.00 -0.63 2.83
CA THR A 68 8.15 -1.43 2.39
C THR A 68 9.19 -1.66 3.50
N ALA A 69 9.07 -0.95 4.64
CA ALA A 69 9.97 -1.09 5.77
C ALA A 69 9.28 -0.86 7.12
N ILE A 70 9.86 -1.43 8.19
CA ILE A 70 9.42 -1.17 9.57
C ILE A 70 9.71 0.28 9.96
N THR A 71 10.92 0.75 9.65
CA THR A 71 11.38 2.12 9.89
C THR A 71 11.98 2.69 8.60
N ILE A 72 11.77 3.99 8.39
CA ILE A 72 12.37 4.75 7.28
C ILE A 72 12.99 6.00 7.87
N GLN A 73 14.28 6.23 7.61
CA GLN A 73 14.98 7.40 8.13
C GLN A 73 14.34 8.69 7.59
N GLY A 74 13.91 9.59 8.49
CA GLY A 74 13.19 10.82 8.12
C GLY A 74 11.76 10.61 7.59
N GLY A 75 11.27 9.36 7.62
CA GLY A 75 9.99 8.93 7.05
C GLY A 75 9.03 8.32 8.06
N GLY A 76 8.01 7.62 7.53
CA GLY A 76 6.97 6.98 8.31
C GLY A 76 7.29 5.54 8.74
N GLY A 77 7.56 4.64 7.80
CA GLY A 77 7.63 3.20 8.06
C GLY A 77 6.34 2.65 8.72
N SER A 78 6.23 1.34 8.94
CA SER A 78 5.07 0.82 9.69
C SER A 78 5.09 1.21 11.17
N LEU A 79 6.26 1.38 11.80
CA LEU A 79 6.39 1.63 13.23
C LEU A 79 5.70 2.92 13.69
N LYS A 80 5.65 3.96 12.85
CA LYS A 80 4.99 5.24 13.17
C LYS A 80 3.46 5.10 13.36
N PHE A 81 2.87 4.03 12.84
CA PHE A 81 1.41 3.84 12.82
C PHE A 81 0.90 2.86 13.88
N THR A 82 1.73 2.47 14.86
CA THR A 82 1.36 1.61 15.99
C THR A 82 1.77 2.27 17.30
N LYS A 83 0.98 2.06 18.36
CA LYS A 83 1.35 2.42 19.73
C LYS A 83 1.85 1.23 20.54
N ASN A 84 1.52 0.01 20.11
CA ASN A 84 1.85 -1.23 20.82
C ASN A 84 2.92 -2.07 20.12
N ASN A 85 3.64 -1.51 19.14
CA ASN A 85 4.61 -2.20 18.29
C ASN A 85 4.06 -3.46 17.61
N LYS A 86 2.75 -3.51 17.36
CA LYS A 86 2.11 -4.64 16.68
C LYS A 86 2.20 -4.45 15.17
N ILE A 87 3.21 -5.09 14.61
CA ILE A 87 3.51 -5.03 13.18
C ILE A 87 3.49 -6.44 12.64
N PHE A 88 2.71 -6.67 11.59
CA PHE A 88 2.77 -7.89 10.82
C PHE A 88 3.38 -7.61 9.44
N LYS A 89 3.82 -8.67 8.78
CA LYS A 89 4.39 -8.63 7.44
C LYS A 89 3.77 -9.69 6.56
N VAL A 90 3.80 -9.43 5.25
CA VAL A 90 3.31 -10.33 4.21
C VAL A 90 4.43 -10.52 3.19
N PRO A 91 4.79 -11.78 2.83
CA PRO A 91 5.78 -12.02 1.80
C PRO A 91 5.35 -11.39 0.47
N TRP A 92 6.23 -10.63 -0.17
CA TRP A 92 5.94 -9.98 -1.44
C TRP A 92 5.55 -10.98 -2.53
N LYS A 93 6.22 -12.14 -2.58
CA LYS A 93 5.88 -13.24 -3.49
C LYS A 93 4.43 -13.73 -3.32
N ALA A 94 3.92 -13.78 -2.09
CA ALA A 94 2.53 -14.18 -1.84
C ALA A 94 1.55 -13.11 -2.36
N LEU A 95 1.88 -11.83 -2.20
CA LEU A 95 1.08 -10.74 -2.76
C LEU A 95 1.09 -10.75 -4.30
N GLN A 96 2.24 -10.98 -4.93
CA GLN A 96 2.33 -11.13 -6.39
C GLN A 96 1.49 -12.31 -6.90
N GLN A 97 1.49 -13.43 -6.18
CA GLN A 97 0.63 -14.56 -6.50
C GLN A 97 -0.86 -14.17 -6.43
N LEU A 98 -1.30 -13.53 -5.34
CA LEU A 98 -2.69 -13.05 -5.20
C LEU A 98 -3.08 -12.05 -6.29
N LYS A 99 -2.15 -11.16 -6.70
CA LYS A 99 -2.34 -10.22 -7.81
C LYS A 99 -2.53 -10.96 -9.13
N THR A 100 -1.69 -11.96 -9.40
CA THR A 100 -1.76 -12.78 -10.62
C THR A 100 -3.05 -13.59 -10.69
N GLU A 101 -3.55 -14.05 -9.55
CA GLU A 101 -4.85 -14.73 -9.41
C GLU A 101 -6.05 -13.78 -9.49
N GLY A 102 -5.82 -12.47 -9.64
CA GLY A 102 -6.89 -11.46 -9.70
C GLY A 102 -7.61 -11.24 -8.37
N LYS A 103 -7.04 -11.66 -7.25
CA LYS A 103 -7.65 -11.54 -5.92
C LYS A 103 -7.39 -10.21 -5.25
N ILE A 104 -6.30 -9.54 -5.64
CA ILE A 104 -5.94 -8.21 -5.14
C ILE A 104 -5.39 -7.34 -6.28
N ARG A 105 -5.38 -6.03 -6.06
CA ARG A 105 -4.64 -5.05 -6.86
C ARG A 105 -3.61 -4.38 -5.94
N ILE A 106 -2.39 -4.19 -6.44
CA ILE A 106 -1.28 -3.58 -5.70
C ILE A 106 -0.92 -2.30 -6.44
N TYR A 107 -0.90 -1.17 -5.73
CA TYR A 107 -0.61 0.14 -6.29
C TYR A 107 0.62 0.76 -5.62
N THR A 108 1.64 1.06 -6.42
CA THR A 108 2.83 1.82 -6.00
C THR A 108 2.53 3.33 -5.96
N PRO A 109 3.44 4.16 -5.40
CA PRO A 109 3.31 5.61 -5.48
C PRO A 109 3.16 6.13 -6.92
N GLU A 110 3.86 5.51 -7.87
CA GLU A 110 3.77 5.80 -9.30
C GLU A 110 2.39 5.47 -9.86
N ASP A 111 1.89 4.26 -9.60
CA ASP A 111 0.58 3.81 -10.07
C ASP A 111 -0.53 4.76 -9.61
N VAL A 112 -0.51 5.13 -8.32
CA VAL A 112 -1.51 6.04 -7.74
C VAL A 112 -1.40 7.44 -8.35
N ALA A 113 -0.19 7.96 -8.53
CA ALA A 113 0.03 9.24 -9.18
C ALA A 113 -0.47 9.25 -10.63
N GLU A 114 -0.24 8.18 -11.38
CA GLU A 114 -0.73 8.02 -12.75
C GLU A 114 -2.26 8.02 -12.81
N ILE A 115 -2.91 7.23 -11.95
CA ILE A 115 -4.39 7.22 -11.81
C ILE A 115 -4.92 8.63 -11.54
N ILE A 116 -4.30 9.37 -10.62
CA ILE A 116 -4.70 10.74 -10.29
C ILE A 116 -4.49 11.69 -11.47
N ASN A 117 -3.38 11.55 -12.20
CA ASN A 117 -3.06 12.39 -13.35
C ASN A 117 -4.02 12.20 -14.53
N GLN A 118 -4.61 11.02 -14.66
CA GLN A 118 -5.61 10.73 -15.69
C GLN A 118 -7.02 11.22 -15.30
N HIS A 119 -7.23 11.65 -14.06
CA HIS A 119 -8.55 12.06 -13.58
C HIS A 119 -9.08 13.30 -14.32
N PRO A 120 -10.37 13.37 -14.73
CA PRO A 120 -10.90 14.46 -15.56
C PRO A 120 -10.89 15.84 -14.86
N LYS A 121 -11.04 15.87 -13.54
CA LYS A 121 -11.02 17.12 -12.74
C LYS A 121 -9.59 17.58 -12.45
N LYS A 122 -9.21 18.77 -12.96
CA LYS A 122 -7.89 19.40 -12.74
C LYS A 122 -7.52 19.56 -11.25
N LYS A 123 -8.50 19.85 -10.38
CA LYS A 123 -8.27 19.96 -8.93
C LYS A 123 -7.76 18.65 -8.31
N VAL A 124 -8.23 17.50 -8.82
CA VAL A 124 -7.78 16.18 -8.36
C VAL A 124 -6.38 15.89 -8.89
N ARG A 125 -6.12 16.15 -10.18
CA ARG A 125 -4.79 15.96 -10.79
C ARG A 125 -3.66 16.67 -10.02
N ARG A 126 -3.94 17.85 -9.47
CA ARG A 126 -2.97 18.62 -8.66
C ARG A 126 -2.49 17.88 -7.41
N LYS A 127 -3.24 16.89 -6.90
CA LYS A 127 -2.85 16.08 -5.75
C LYS A 127 -1.83 14.98 -6.09
N ALA A 128 -1.57 14.69 -7.37
CA ALA A 128 -0.76 13.53 -7.77
C ALA A 128 0.64 13.53 -7.14
N ASN A 129 1.33 14.67 -7.17
CA ASN A 129 2.67 14.81 -6.60
C ASN A 129 2.65 14.72 -5.08
N ASP A 130 1.65 15.32 -4.43
CA ASP A 130 1.54 15.29 -2.96
C ASP A 130 1.25 13.88 -2.47
N VAL A 131 0.36 13.15 -3.15
CA VAL A 131 0.07 11.73 -2.87
C VAL A 131 1.32 10.89 -3.06
N LYS A 132 2.01 11.04 -4.21
CA LYS A 132 3.24 10.31 -4.49
C LYS A 132 4.28 10.54 -3.41
N ALA A 133 4.56 11.80 -3.08
CA ALA A 133 5.55 12.18 -2.08
C ALA A 133 5.19 11.67 -0.68
N ALA A 134 3.91 11.70 -0.32
CA ALA A 134 3.44 11.15 0.96
C ALA A 134 3.66 9.63 1.03
N MET A 135 3.32 8.90 -0.04
CA MET A 135 3.53 7.46 -0.10
C MET A 135 5.02 7.13 -0.08
N GLU A 136 5.86 7.77 -0.90
CA GLU A 136 7.32 7.56 -0.94
C GLU A 136 7.96 7.81 0.44
N LYS A 137 7.60 8.91 1.11
CA LYS A 137 8.09 9.25 2.45
C LYS A 137 7.77 8.16 3.48
N ASN A 138 6.65 7.46 3.32
CA ASN A 138 6.22 6.40 4.21
C ASN A 138 6.58 4.99 3.70
N GLY A 139 7.23 4.90 2.52
CA GLY A 139 7.42 3.65 1.80
C GLY A 139 6.10 2.93 1.54
N GLU A 140 5.01 3.67 1.37
CA GLU A 140 3.66 3.14 1.34
C GLU A 140 3.35 2.47 0.00
N ILE A 141 2.75 1.28 0.09
CA ILE A 141 2.07 0.56 -0.98
C ILE A 141 0.63 0.37 -0.51
N ILE A 142 -0.33 0.71 -1.36
CA ILE A 142 -1.73 0.44 -1.05
C ILE A 142 -2.21 -0.80 -1.81
N ILE A 143 -2.95 -1.64 -1.12
CA ILE A 143 -3.51 -2.88 -1.66
C ILE A 143 -5.03 -2.79 -1.60
N GLU A 144 -5.67 -3.17 -2.70
CA GLU A 144 -7.11 -3.36 -2.78
C GLU A 144 -7.40 -4.85 -2.90
N GLY A 145 -8.40 -5.35 -2.17
CA GLY A 145 -8.70 -6.78 -2.08
C GLY A 145 -8.21 -7.40 -0.77
N GLN A 146 -8.65 -8.63 -0.52
CA GLN A 146 -8.45 -9.28 0.78
C GLN A 146 -7.18 -10.12 0.76
N ILE A 147 -6.34 -9.92 1.79
CA ILE A 147 -5.17 -10.75 2.05
C ILE A 147 -5.57 -11.84 3.04
N PRO A 148 -5.45 -13.13 2.67
CA PRO A 148 -5.74 -14.24 3.57
C PRO A 148 -4.83 -14.24 4.81
N GLY A 149 -5.39 -14.53 5.99
CA GLY A 149 -4.63 -14.52 7.24
C GLY A 149 -3.50 -15.55 7.33
N ASN A 150 -3.57 -16.63 6.55
CA ASN A 150 -2.55 -17.68 6.51
C ASN A 150 -1.25 -17.26 5.81
N VAL A 151 -1.23 -16.14 5.06
CA VAL A 151 -0.01 -15.58 4.48
C VAL A 151 0.59 -14.44 5.31
N ILE A 152 -0.08 -14.06 6.40
CA ILE A 152 0.34 -12.98 7.29
C ILE A 152 1.13 -13.57 8.46
N ILE A 153 2.27 -12.96 8.78
CA ILE A 153 3.15 -13.36 9.88
C ILE A 153 3.56 -12.15 10.73
N TRP A 154 3.85 -12.34 12.01
CA TRP A 154 4.36 -11.25 12.84
C TRP A 154 5.74 -10.79 12.35
N ALA A 155 5.97 -9.47 12.40
CA ALA A 155 7.28 -8.87 12.18
C ALA A 155 8.01 -8.85 13.53
N ASN A 156 8.44 -10.04 13.98
CA ASN A 156 9.30 -10.20 15.15
C ASN A 156 10.63 -9.46 14.95
#